data_AF-A0A849NBA5-F1
#
_entry.id   AF-A0A849NBA5-F1
#
_cell.length_a   1.000
_cell.length_b   1.000
_cell.length_c   1.000
_cell.angle_alpha   90.00
_cell.angle_beta   90.00
_cell.angle_gamma   90.00
#
_symmetry.space_group_name_H-M   'P 1'
#
loop_
_entity.id
_entity.type
_entity.pdbx_description
1 polymer ?
#
loop_
_entity_poly.entity_id
_entity_poly.type
_entity_poly.pdbx_seq_one_letter_code
_entity_poly.pdbx_strand_id
1 'polypeptide(L)'
;MRRLLAGLLLLLGLLPGLSPAWAQDAGEAQELVDRSALTVQELLTTGDAQAIADAQRFLRRARAAMICPRVFRAGFILGGEGGGCVLLGRDAAGSWSSPAFYGMASGSLGLQIGVQDMQVLMLIMSDRALTALMDSQFKFGADAAMAVATIGAGVEGSTTAAAGADIIAFARSRGLFAGIALEGSLLSARSELNRAYYRQEVSPRQIVVAMQAHNPGADPLRAMLMRFGTPEGAASAQAPPTSPPASPAALPAERPAAGAGAVQSSPLPPIAGPRR
;
A
#
# COMPACT_ATOMS: atom_id res chain seq x y z
N MET A 1 -57.20 24.47 44.09
CA MET A 1 -55.91 23.75 44.19
C MET A 1 -55.54 23.03 42.88
N ARG A 2 -55.56 23.71 41.72
CA ARG A 2 -55.29 23.10 40.41
C ARG A 2 -54.89 24.20 39.43
N ARG A 3 -53.65 24.74 39.46
CA ARG A 3 -52.97 25.49 38.37
C ARG A 3 -51.51 25.81 38.77
N LEU A 4 -50.73 24.81 39.16
CA LEU A 4 -49.29 24.97 39.41
C LEU A 4 -48.61 23.65 39.04
N LEU A 5 -48.39 23.36 37.75
CA LEU A 5 -47.62 22.19 37.29
C LEU A 5 -47.35 22.21 35.77
N ALA A 6 -47.23 23.39 35.15
CA ALA A 6 -47.08 23.51 33.68
C ALA A 6 -45.83 24.30 33.27
N GLY A 7 -44.71 24.15 33.97
CA GLY A 7 -43.51 24.89 33.63
C GLY A 7 -42.23 24.27 34.18
N LEU A 8 -41.85 23.07 33.72
CA LEU A 8 -40.47 22.57 33.94
C LEU A 8 -40.07 21.35 33.08
N LEU A 9 -40.50 21.23 31.81
CA LEU A 9 -40.19 20.05 30.99
C LEU A 9 -39.80 20.36 29.53
N LEU A 10 -39.21 21.53 29.27
CA LEU A 10 -38.88 21.95 27.89
C LEU A 10 -37.44 22.51 27.75
N LEU A 11 -36.47 21.90 28.44
CA LEU A 11 -35.05 22.30 28.37
C LEU A 11 -34.06 21.11 28.35
N LEU A 12 -34.50 19.91 27.96
CA LEU A 12 -33.64 18.71 27.97
C LEU A 12 -33.37 18.10 26.58
N GLY A 13 -33.20 18.92 25.55
CA GLY A 13 -32.95 18.38 24.22
C GLY A 13 -32.33 19.38 23.28
N LEU A 14 -31.04 19.70 23.50
CA LEU A 14 -30.09 20.06 22.44
C LEU A 14 -28.69 20.21 23.08
N LEU A 15 -28.11 19.09 23.54
CA LEU A 15 -26.66 19.02 23.70
C LEU A 15 -26.13 18.60 22.32
N PRO A 16 -25.53 19.51 21.51
CA PRO A 16 -24.87 19.09 20.28
C PRO A 16 -23.76 18.11 20.67
N GLY A 17 -23.66 17.00 19.91
CA GLY A 17 -22.75 15.90 20.17
C GLY A 17 -21.30 16.36 20.27
N LEU A 18 -20.82 16.52 21.50
CA LEU A 18 -19.41 16.58 21.85
C LEU A 18 -18.85 15.17 21.69
N SER A 19 -18.60 14.77 20.44
CA SER A 19 -17.77 13.59 20.20
C SER A 19 -16.43 13.81 20.90
N PRO A 20 -15.90 12.82 21.65
CA PRO A 20 -14.60 12.97 22.29
C PRO A 20 -13.54 13.26 21.22
N ALA A 21 -12.59 14.15 21.51
CA ALA A 21 -11.54 14.56 20.57
C ALA A 21 -10.82 13.35 19.93
N TRP A 22 -10.66 12.26 20.67
CA TRP A 22 -10.06 11.02 20.15
C TRP A 22 -10.87 10.34 19.04
N ALA A 23 -12.19 10.47 19.04
CA ALA A 23 -13.02 9.94 17.95
C ALA A 23 -12.85 10.76 16.67
N GLN A 24 -12.60 12.07 16.81
CA GLN A 24 -12.29 12.94 15.66
C GLN A 24 -10.92 12.60 15.09
N ASP A 25 -9.90 12.48 15.94
CA ASP A 25 -8.54 12.10 15.55
C ASP A 25 -8.50 10.71 14.88
N ALA A 26 -9.22 9.72 15.43
CA ALA A 26 -9.30 8.39 14.84
C ALA A 26 -10.00 8.40 13.46
N GLY A 27 -11.03 9.23 13.31
CA GLY A 27 -11.71 9.45 12.02
C GLY A 27 -10.80 10.13 10.99
N GLU A 28 -10.10 11.19 11.38
CA GLU A 28 -9.11 11.87 10.54
C GLU A 28 -7.99 10.91 10.10
N ALA A 29 -7.48 10.11 11.03
CA ALA A 29 -6.47 9.10 10.75
C ALA A 29 -6.98 8.06 9.73
N GLN A 30 -8.20 7.55 9.89
CA GLN A 30 -8.77 6.61 8.92
C GLN A 30 -8.99 7.26 7.54
N GLU A 31 -9.51 8.48 7.48
CA GLU A 31 -9.69 9.21 6.22
C GLU A 31 -8.35 9.41 5.49
N LEU A 32 -7.28 9.73 6.24
CA LEU A 32 -5.95 9.89 5.69
C LEU A 32 -5.41 8.56 5.13
N VAL A 33 -5.65 7.43 5.79
CA VAL A 33 -5.32 6.08 5.30
C VAL A 33 -6.09 5.75 4.01
N ASP A 34 -7.39 5.98 3.98
CA ASP A 34 -8.25 5.69 2.82
C ASP A 34 -7.82 6.50 1.59
N ARG A 35 -7.57 7.80 1.77
CA ARG A 35 -7.05 8.67 0.70
C ARG A 35 -5.65 8.27 0.24
N SER A 36 -4.83 7.75 1.13
CA SER A 36 -3.50 7.25 0.79
C SER A 36 -3.59 6.00 -0.09
N ALA A 37 -4.55 5.10 0.17
CA ALA A 37 -4.77 3.92 -0.68
C ALA A 37 -5.17 4.33 -2.11
N LEU A 38 -6.06 5.31 -2.23
CA LEU A 38 -6.46 5.88 -3.53
C LEU A 38 -5.29 6.57 -4.24
N THR A 39 -4.44 7.27 -3.50
CA THR A 39 -3.27 7.96 -4.04
C THR A 39 -2.24 6.98 -4.60
N VAL A 40 -1.97 5.88 -3.88
CA VAL A 40 -1.10 4.80 -4.37
C VAL A 40 -1.65 4.23 -5.67
N GLN A 41 -2.94 3.93 -5.72
CA GLN A 41 -3.59 3.45 -6.94
C GLN A 41 -3.44 4.47 -8.08
N GLU A 42 -3.80 5.73 -7.85
CA GLU A 42 -3.77 6.77 -8.87
C GLU A 42 -2.35 6.99 -9.43
N LEU A 43 -1.33 7.10 -8.58
CA LEU A 43 0.06 7.32 -9.00
C LEU A 43 0.67 6.11 -9.71
N LEU A 44 0.24 4.89 -9.39
CA LEU A 44 0.80 3.65 -9.96
C LEU A 44 0.00 3.08 -11.14
N THR A 45 -1.11 3.72 -11.53
CA THR A 45 -1.91 3.30 -12.68
C THR A 45 -2.28 4.41 -13.65
N THR A 46 -2.09 5.68 -13.29
CA THR A 46 -2.56 6.82 -14.09
C THR A 46 -1.42 7.78 -14.42
N GLY A 47 -1.15 7.98 -15.71
CA GLY A 47 -0.11 8.90 -16.18
C GLY A 47 0.76 8.25 -17.25
N ASP A 48 2.00 8.74 -17.35
CA ASP A 48 3.00 8.22 -18.27
C ASP A 48 3.39 6.77 -17.92
N ALA A 49 3.45 5.91 -18.95
CA ALA A 49 3.70 4.48 -18.77
C ALA A 49 5.10 4.18 -18.22
N GLN A 50 6.10 4.98 -18.59
CA GLN A 50 7.48 4.80 -18.10
C GLN A 50 7.57 5.24 -16.64
N ALA A 51 7.00 6.39 -16.27
CA ALA A 51 6.94 6.85 -14.89
C ALA A 51 6.24 5.84 -13.97
N ILE A 52 5.13 5.23 -14.43
CA ILE A 52 4.43 4.16 -13.72
C ILE A 52 5.34 2.94 -13.53
N ALA A 53 5.98 2.48 -14.61
CA ALA A 53 6.87 1.32 -14.55
C ALA A 53 8.07 1.55 -13.60
N ASP A 54 8.62 2.77 -13.60
CA ASP A 54 9.69 3.18 -12.70
C ASP A 54 9.21 3.21 -11.25
N ALA A 55 8.06 3.84 -10.98
CA ALA A 55 7.47 3.89 -9.63
C ALA A 55 7.24 2.50 -9.05
N GLN A 56 6.67 1.59 -9.84
CA GLN A 56 6.50 0.19 -9.43
C GLN A 56 7.85 -0.51 -9.21
N ARG A 57 8.86 -0.24 -10.06
CA ARG A 57 10.21 -0.83 -9.90
C ARG A 57 10.89 -0.39 -8.61
N PHE A 58 10.79 0.90 -8.27
CA PHE A 58 11.34 1.42 -7.02
C PHE A 58 10.54 0.94 -5.82
N LEU A 59 9.20 0.85 -5.91
CA LEU A 59 8.34 0.36 -4.83
C LEU A 59 8.72 -1.06 -4.41
N ARG A 60 9.02 -1.94 -5.38
CA ARG A 60 9.50 -3.31 -5.12
C ARG A 60 10.78 -3.38 -4.30
N ARG A 61 11.60 -2.34 -4.33
CA ARG A 61 12.91 -2.27 -3.66
C ARG A 61 12.92 -1.36 -2.43
N ALA A 62 11.85 -0.61 -2.20
CA ALA A 62 11.75 0.34 -1.11
C ALA A 62 11.74 -0.36 0.25
N ARG A 63 12.40 0.26 1.23
CA ARG A 63 12.33 -0.09 2.66
C ARG A 63 11.07 0.44 3.32
N ALA A 64 10.57 1.57 2.83
CA ALA A 64 9.31 2.15 3.29
C ALA A 64 8.67 3.00 2.19
N ALA A 65 7.39 3.29 2.34
CA ALA A 65 6.63 4.18 1.48
C ALA A 65 5.94 5.23 2.35
N MET A 66 6.20 6.50 2.07
CA MET A 66 5.46 7.62 2.64
C MET A 66 4.49 8.16 1.59
N ILE A 67 3.22 8.28 1.97
CA ILE A 67 2.14 8.69 1.08
C ILE A 67 1.50 9.94 1.66
N CYS A 68 1.53 11.02 0.89
CA CYS A 68 0.88 12.29 1.21
C CYS A 68 -0.24 12.50 0.18
N PRO A 69 -1.49 12.11 0.48
CA PRO A 69 -2.57 12.14 -0.50
C PRO A 69 -3.03 13.56 -0.85
N ARG A 70 -2.70 14.54 -0.01
CA ARG A 70 -2.94 15.94 -0.29
C ARG A 70 -1.87 16.80 0.37
N VAL A 71 -1.09 17.46 -0.47
CA VAL A 71 -0.15 18.52 -0.11
C VAL A 71 -0.64 19.79 -0.77
N PHE A 72 -1.16 20.71 0.04
CA PHE A 72 -1.63 21.99 -0.45
C PHE A 72 -0.47 22.98 -0.47
N ARG A 73 -0.31 23.69 -1.58
CA ARG A 73 0.69 24.75 -1.74
C ARG A 73 0.03 26.05 -2.15
N ALA A 74 0.43 27.13 -1.52
CA ALA A 74 0.04 28.46 -1.94
C ALA A 74 1.15 29.46 -1.65
N GLY A 75 1.33 30.43 -2.54
CA GLY A 75 2.28 31.51 -2.30
C GLY A 75 2.17 32.66 -3.29
N PHE A 76 2.55 33.85 -2.81
CA PHE A 76 2.83 35.06 -3.59
C PHE A 76 3.93 35.83 -2.86
N ILE A 77 5.18 35.70 -3.32
CA ILE A 77 6.41 36.20 -2.64
C ILE A 77 6.73 35.41 -1.35
N LEU A 78 5.75 35.29 -0.46
CA LEU A 78 5.74 34.39 0.70
C LEU A 78 4.80 33.23 0.40
N GLY A 79 5.17 32.04 0.84
CA GLY A 79 4.39 30.85 0.56
C GLY A 79 4.67 29.74 1.55
N GLY A 80 3.78 28.77 1.53
CA GLY A 80 3.89 27.59 2.37
C GLY A 80 3.21 26.41 1.72
N GLU A 81 3.59 25.25 2.22
CA GLU A 81 2.95 23.99 1.87
C GLU A 81 2.73 23.15 3.11
N GLY A 82 1.70 22.31 3.07
CA GLY A 82 1.46 21.36 4.14
C GLY A 82 0.41 20.31 3.80
N GLY A 83 0.46 19.22 4.56
CA GLY A 83 -0.42 18.07 4.36
C GLY A 83 -0.19 16.96 5.37
N GLY A 84 -1.16 16.06 5.48
CA GLY A 84 -1.02 14.82 6.23
C GLY A 84 -0.37 13.75 5.36
N CYS A 85 0.44 12.89 5.98
CA CYS A 85 1.10 11.77 5.34
C CYS A 85 1.03 10.51 6.22
N VAL A 86 1.14 9.35 5.60
CA VAL A 86 1.33 8.06 6.29
C VAL A 86 2.63 7.42 5.85
N LEU A 87 3.33 6.77 6.77
CA LEU A 87 4.56 6.01 6.52
C LEU A 87 4.33 4.54 6.83
N LEU A 88 4.63 3.67 5.85
CA LEU A 88 4.54 2.22 5.99
C LEU A 88 5.91 1.60 5.72
N GLY A 89 6.35 0.72 6.60
CA GLY A 89 7.62 -0.01 6.49
C GLY A 89 7.42 -1.34 5.81
N ARG A 90 8.44 -1.79 5.09
CA ARG A 90 8.46 -3.09 4.40
C ARG A 90 9.44 -4.02 5.12
N ASP A 91 8.97 -5.19 5.52
CA ASP A 91 9.84 -6.20 6.11
C ASP A 91 10.61 -7.01 5.04
N ALA A 92 11.47 -7.92 5.49
CA ALA A 92 12.22 -8.81 4.63
C ALA A 92 11.34 -9.82 3.87
N ALA A 93 10.16 -10.16 4.41
CA ALA A 93 9.19 -11.04 3.75
C ALA A 93 8.37 -10.30 2.66
N GLY A 94 8.46 -8.97 2.62
CA GLY A 94 7.73 -8.11 1.70
C GLY A 94 6.34 -7.71 2.15
N SER A 95 6.01 -7.97 3.41
CA SER A 95 4.81 -7.44 4.05
C SER A 95 5.01 -5.98 4.41
N TRP A 96 3.91 -5.23 4.45
CA TRP A 96 3.89 -3.84 4.87
C TRP A 96 3.31 -3.71 6.28
N SER A 97 3.93 -2.85 7.09
CA SER A 97 3.44 -2.47 8.42
C SER A 97 2.09 -1.76 8.35
N SER A 98 1.46 -1.55 9.51
CA SER A 98 0.43 -0.52 9.62
C SER A 98 1.04 0.90 9.54
N PRO A 99 0.25 1.95 9.22
CA PRO A 99 0.76 3.29 8.96
C PRO A 99 1.12 4.07 10.23
N ALA A 100 2.28 4.70 10.25
CA ALA A 100 2.55 5.79 11.18
C ALA A 100 2.13 7.12 10.55
N PHE A 101 1.51 8.00 11.34
CA PHE A 101 1.00 9.29 10.88
C PHE A 101 2.05 10.39 11.01
N TYR A 102 2.17 11.20 9.95
CA TYR A 102 3.08 12.34 9.87
C TYR A 102 2.33 13.57 9.35
N GLY A 103 2.79 14.76 9.75
CA GLY A 103 2.45 16.02 9.12
C GLY A 103 3.65 16.56 8.37
N MET A 104 3.42 17.13 7.20
CA MET A 104 4.42 17.85 6.43
C MET A 104 4.10 19.35 6.45
N ALA A 105 5.12 20.18 6.65
CA ALA A 105 4.99 21.63 6.55
C ALA A 105 6.28 22.25 5.99
N SER A 106 6.16 23.19 5.07
CA SER A 106 7.28 24.00 4.58
C SER A 106 6.87 25.46 4.50
N GLY A 107 7.85 26.34 4.68
CA GLY A 107 7.73 27.77 4.43
C GLY A 107 8.82 28.18 3.46
N SER A 108 8.47 29.02 2.49
CA SER A 108 9.38 29.47 1.45
C SER A 108 9.29 30.99 1.27
N LEU A 109 10.45 31.59 1.01
CA LEU A 109 10.60 33.00 0.63
C LEU A 109 11.18 33.03 -0.78
N GLY A 110 10.49 33.62 -1.75
CA GLY A 110 11.01 33.68 -3.12
C GLY A 110 10.00 34.10 -4.18
N LEU A 111 10.43 34.05 -5.45
CA LEU A 111 9.60 34.33 -6.63
C LEU A 111 8.62 33.19 -6.90
N GLN A 112 7.76 32.90 -5.92
CA GLN A 112 6.72 31.90 -6.05
C GLN A 112 5.36 32.56 -6.21
N ILE A 113 4.57 32.03 -7.14
CA ILE A 113 3.21 32.48 -7.41
C ILE A 113 2.38 31.26 -7.78
N GLY A 114 1.28 31.08 -7.06
CA GLY A 114 0.23 30.16 -7.45
C GLY A 114 -0.40 29.38 -6.31
N VAL A 115 -1.30 28.48 -6.70
CA VAL A 115 -2.01 27.55 -5.82
C VAL A 115 -2.03 26.19 -6.49
N GLN A 116 -1.66 25.16 -5.75
CA GLN A 116 -1.56 23.80 -6.27
C GLN A 116 -1.84 22.78 -5.19
N ASP A 117 -2.64 21.78 -5.55
CA ASP A 117 -2.84 20.56 -4.78
C ASP A 117 -1.98 19.45 -5.37
N MET A 118 -1.30 18.67 -4.53
CA MET A 118 -0.45 17.57 -4.96
C MET A 118 -0.69 16.29 -4.19
N GLN A 119 -0.51 15.17 -4.90
CA GLN A 119 -0.35 13.84 -4.34
C GLN A 119 1.12 13.46 -4.44
N VAL A 120 1.68 12.92 -3.36
CA VAL A 120 3.10 12.53 -3.32
C VAL A 120 3.23 11.12 -2.76
N LEU A 121 3.96 10.26 -3.48
CA LEU A 121 4.45 8.96 -3.03
C LEU A 121 5.97 9.03 -2.93
N MET A 122 6.49 9.05 -1.71
CA MET A 122 7.92 8.98 -1.44
C MET A 122 8.30 7.55 -1.10
N LEU A 123 9.28 7.02 -1.83
CA LEU A 123 9.85 5.70 -1.64
C LEU A 123 11.19 5.84 -0.95
N ILE A 124 11.29 5.25 0.24
CA ILE A 124 12.48 5.30 1.06
C ILE A 124 13.33 4.09 0.70
N MET A 125 14.50 4.35 0.14
CA MET A 125 15.34 3.32 -0.48
C MET A 125 16.42 2.79 0.46
N SER A 126 16.83 3.57 1.47
CA SER A 126 17.92 3.21 2.38
C SER A 126 17.47 3.10 3.84
N ASP A 127 18.17 2.25 4.59
CA ASP A 127 17.93 2.06 6.02
C ASP A 127 18.29 3.31 6.84
N ARG A 128 19.24 4.12 6.34
CA ARG A 128 19.60 5.42 6.92
C ARG A 128 18.44 6.41 6.80
N ALA A 129 17.83 6.50 5.60
CA ALA A 129 16.68 7.35 5.36
C ALA A 129 15.47 6.95 6.21
N LEU A 130 15.22 5.63 6.30
CA LEU A 130 14.16 5.11 7.17
C LEU A 130 14.42 5.45 8.64
N THR A 131 15.67 5.30 9.10
CA THR A 131 16.04 5.60 10.49
C THR A 131 15.86 7.07 10.82
N ALA A 132 16.26 7.98 9.92
CA ALA A 132 16.09 9.42 10.11
C ALA A 132 14.61 9.82 10.22
N LEU A 133 13.71 9.14 9.50
CA LEU A 133 12.27 9.38 9.62
C LEU A 133 11.66 8.88 10.93
N MET A 134 12.34 8.02 11.69
CA MET A 134 11.86 7.55 12.99
C MET A 134 11.98 8.61 14.08
N ASP A 135 12.80 9.64 13.85
CA ASP A 135 12.91 10.76 14.76
C ASP A 135 11.62 11.60 14.70
N SER A 136 11.34 12.34 15.77
CA SER A 136 10.10 13.11 15.88
C SER A 136 9.94 14.16 14.78
N GLN A 137 11.07 14.59 14.22
CA GLN A 137 11.15 15.63 13.21
C GLN A 137 12.23 15.26 12.19
N PHE A 138 11.88 15.35 10.91
CA PHE A 138 12.80 15.18 9.79
C PHE A 138 12.66 16.36 8.84
N LYS A 139 13.76 17.04 8.54
CA LYS A 139 13.83 18.20 7.67
C LYS A 139 14.57 17.88 6.38
N PHE A 140 13.86 17.98 5.26
CA PHE A 140 14.45 17.85 3.93
C PHE A 140 15.52 18.93 3.72
N GLY A 141 16.73 18.50 3.35
CA GLY A 141 17.88 19.37 3.08
C GLY A 141 18.76 19.69 4.30
N ALA A 142 18.23 19.61 5.53
CA ALA A 142 19.02 19.84 6.74
C ALA A 142 19.50 18.54 7.40
N ASP A 143 18.67 17.49 7.36
CA ASP A 143 19.08 16.16 7.81
C ASP A 143 19.97 15.54 6.74
N ALA A 144 21.27 15.66 7.02
CA ALA A 144 22.37 15.70 6.08
C ALA A 144 22.47 14.48 5.14
N ALA A 145 22.87 14.76 3.89
CA ALA A 145 23.30 13.81 2.85
C ALA A 145 22.23 12.93 2.18
N MET A 146 20.93 13.16 2.41
CA MET A 146 19.86 12.39 1.77
C MET A 146 19.67 12.82 0.31
N ALA A 147 20.03 11.95 -0.63
CA ALA A 147 19.75 12.20 -2.04
C ALA A 147 18.26 12.00 -2.32
N VAL A 148 17.57 13.07 -2.74
CA VAL A 148 16.14 13.03 -3.10
C VAL A 148 15.99 13.23 -4.60
N ALA A 149 15.37 12.28 -5.27
CA ALA A 149 15.02 12.40 -6.69
C ALA A 149 13.51 12.53 -6.85
N THR A 150 13.04 13.59 -7.50
CA THR A 150 11.62 13.80 -7.81
C THR A 150 11.32 13.39 -9.24
N ILE A 151 10.33 12.50 -9.43
CA ILE A 151 9.85 12.04 -10.74
C ILE A 151 8.37 12.46 -10.87
N GLY A 152 8.04 13.20 -11.92
CA GLY A 152 6.69 13.76 -12.13
C GLY A 152 6.60 15.26 -11.82
N ALA A 153 5.44 15.86 -12.13
CA ALA A 153 5.17 17.31 -12.17
C ALA A 153 5.75 18.09 -13.38
N GLY A 154 5.78 17.48 -14.58
CA GLY A 154 6.15 18.19 -15.82
C GLY A 154 7.66 18.41 -16.00
N VAL A 155 8.48 17.91 -15.06
CA VAL A 155 9.93 17.85 -15.18
C VAL A 155 10.31 16.46 -15.68
N GLU A 156 10.98 16.39 -16.83
CA GLU A 156 11.66 15.17 -17.27
C GLU A 156 12.84 14.89 -16.33
N GLY A 157 12.54 14.29 -15.17
CA GLY A 157 13.56 13.77 -14.29
C GLY A 157 14.18 12.53 -14.93
N SER A 158 15.46 12.58 -15.31
CA SER A 158 16.14 11.38 -15.79
C SER A 158 16.14 10.34 -14.67
N THR A 159 15.69 9.12 -14.97
CA THR A 159 15.77 7.97 -14.05
C THR A 159 17.20 7.73 -13.56
N THR A 160 18.20 8.20 -14.32
CA THR A 160 19.61 8.24 -13.98
C THR A 160 19.89 9.04 -12.70
N ALA A 161 19.18 10.14 -12.45
CA ALA A 161 19.30 10.93 -11.22
C ALA A 161 18.69 10.23 -9.99
N ALA A 162 17.80 9.26 -10.19
CA ALA A 162 17.24 8.43 -9.13
C ALA A 162 18.16 7.24 -8.76
N ALA A 163 19.19 6.96 -9.55
CA ALA A 163 20.17 5.92 -9.24
C ALA A 163 21.06 6.36 -8.07
N GLY A 164 20.86 5.73 -6.91
CA GLY A 164 21.59 6.05 -5.67
C GLY A 164 20.89 7.08 -4.78
N ALA A 165 19.66 7.49 -5.11
CA ALA A 165 18.85 8.32 -4.24
C ALA A 165 18.40 7.54 -2.99
N ASP A 166 18.48 8.19 -1.83
CA ASP A 166 17.97 7.67 -0.55
C ASP A 166 16.44 7.72 -0.48
N ILE A 167 15.85 8.73 -1.11
CA ILE A 167 14.40 8.91 -1.25
C ILE A 167 14.06 9.22 -2.71
N ILE A 168 13.04 8.55 -3.25
CA ILE A 168 12.51 8.81 -4.59
C ILE A 168 11.06 9.24 -4.46
N ALA A 169 10.75 10.47 -4.86
CA ALA A 169 9.43 11.05 -4.74
C ALA A 169 8.71 11.05 -6.09
N PHE A 170 7.56 10.39 -6.18
CA PHE A 170 6.63 10.46 -7.30
C PHE A 170 5.53 11.44 -6.96
N ALA A 171 5.36 12.48 -7.78
CA ALA A 171 4.36 13.49 -7.52
C ALA A 171 3.43 13.70 -8.72
N ARG A 172 2.15 13.84 -8.42
CA ARG A 172 1.14 14.31 -9.35
C ARG A 172 0.49 15.56 -8.79
N SER A 173 0.34 16.56 -9.65
CA SER A 173 -0.17 17.86 -9.26
C SER A 173 -1.37 18.30 -10.07
N ARG A 174 -2.19 19.13 -9.44
CA ARG A 174 -3.29 19.85 -10.09
C ARG A 174 -3.22 21.32 -9.64
N GLY A 175 -3.16 22.22 -10.61
CA GLY A 175 -2.98 23.65 -10.38
C GLY A 175 -1.72 24.19 -11.06
N LEU A 176 -1.49 25.49 -10.89
CA LEU A 176 -0.35 26.20 -11.45
C LEU A 176 0.42 26.83 -10.30
N PHE A 177 1.68 26.45 -10.16
CA PHE A 177 2.61 27.01 -9.19
C PHE A 177 3.97 27.16 -9.86
N ALA A 178 4.47 28.38 -9.94
CA ALA A 178 5.85 28.64 -10.32
C ALA A 178 6.67 28.77 -9.03
N GLY A 179 7.71 27.94 -8.85
CA GLY A 179 8.60 28.00 -7.69
C GLY A 179 9.22 26.64 -7.32
N ILE A 180 10.23 26.68 -6.45
CA ILE A 180 10.88 25.50 -5.86
C ILE A 180 10.36 25.40 -4.42
N ALA A 181 9.62 24.33 -4.09
CA ALA A 181 8.86 24.30 -2.82
C ALA A 181 9.22 23.17 -1.84
N LEU A 182 9.89 22.11 -2.30
CA LEU A 182 10.09 20.91 -1.48
C LEU A 182 11.34 20.97 -0.57
N GLU A 183 12.32 21.80 -0.91
CA GLU A 183 13.53 21.96 -0.13
C GLU A 183 13.24 22.75 1.16
N GLY A 184 13.61 22.19 2.32
CA GLY A 184 13.37 22.81 3.63
C GLY A 184 12.07 22.40 4.32
N SER A 185 11.28 21.50 3.74
CA SER A 185 10.07 20.95 4.36
C SER A 185 10.40 20.11 5.60
N LEU A 186 9.53 20.18 6.60
CA LEU A 186 9.60 19.47 7.87
C LEU A 186 8.50 18.41 7.91
N LEU A 187 8.91 17.16 8.10
CA LEU A 187 8.05 16.05 8.49
C LEU A 187 8.07 15.93 10.02
N SER A 188 6.91 15.80 10.63
CA SER A 188 6.78 15.61 12.07
C SER A 188 5.81 14.47 12.36
N ALA A 189 6.19 13.58 13.26
CA ALA A 189 5.32 12.48 13.68
C ALA A 189 4.08 13.04 14.40
N ARG A 190 2.89 12.53 14.02
CA ARG A 190 1.61 12.89 14.64
C ARG A 190 1.24 11.87 15.71
N SER A 191 1.88 11.97 16.86
CA SER A 191 1.70 11.05 18.00
C SER A 191 0.24 10.98 18.46
N GLU A 192 -0.49 12.09 18.40
CA GLU A 192 -1.92 12.17 18.69
C GLU A 192 -2.75 11.29 17.76
N LEU A 193 -2.49 11.32 16.44
CA LEU A 193 -3.16 10.45 15.47
C LEU A 193 -2.75 9.00 15.64
N ASN A 194 -1.46 8.71 15.85
CA ASN A 194 -0.98 7.35 16.13
C ASN A 194 -1.73 6.77 17.35
N ARG A 195 -1.80 7.51 18.45
CA ARG A 195 -2.51 7.09 19.65
C ARG A 195 -4.00 6.88 19.43
N ALA A 196 -4.67 7.82 18.76
CA ALA A 196 -6.10 7.71 18.50
C ALA A 196 -6.42 6.51 17.59
N TYR A 197 -5.60 6.29 16.56
CA TYR A 197 -5.81 5.23 15.57
C TYR A 197 -5.56 3.83 16.13
N TYR A 198 -4.53 3.66 16.97
CA TYR A 198 -4.17 2.37 17.56
C TYR A 198 -4.77 2.14 18.95
N ARG A 199 -5.35 3.17 19.58
CA ARG A 199 -5.86 3.17 20.96
C ARG A 199 -4.79 2.82 22.01
N GLN A 200 -3.53 3.11 21.70
CA GLN A 200 -2.37 2.89 22.57
C GLN A 200 -1.24 3.86 22.21
N GLU A 201 -0.38 4.17 23.17
CA GLU A 201 0.82 4.99 22.95
C GLU A 201 1.86 4.17 22.18
N VAL A 202 1.98 4.41 20.87
CA VAL A 202 2.94 3.75 19.99
C VAL A 202 3.71 4.76 19.15
N SER A 203 5.03 4.60 19.14
CA SER A 203 5.94 5.41 18.35
C SER A 203 5.98 4.97 16.88
N PRO A 204 6.38 5.84 15.93
CA PRO A 204 6.59 5.46 14.54
C PRO A 204 7.52 4.27 14.39
N ARG A 205 8.58 4.17 15.21
CA ARG A 205 9.51 3.03 15.20
C ARG A 205 8.80 1.71 15.57
N GLN A 206 7.95 1.72 16.58
CA GLN A 206 7.19 0.53 16.99
C GLN A 206 6.18 0.10 15.92
N ILE A 207 5.57 1.07 15.23
CA ILE A 207 4.59 0.82 14.16
C ILE A 207 5.28 0.32 12.89
N VAL A 208 6.28 1.06 12.39
CA VAL A 208 6.85 0.91 11.04
C VAL A 208 7.95 -0.15 10.98
N VAL A 209 8.85 -0.14 11.97
CA VAL A 209 10.04 -1.02 11.98
C VAL A 209 9.75 -2.30 12.75
N ALA A 210 9.19 -2.16 13.96
CA ALA A 210 8.92 -3.31 14.81
C ALA A 210 7.57 -3.99 14.53
N MET A 211 6.70 -3.35 13.72
CA MET A 211 5.38 -3.87 13.33
C MET A 211 4.51 -4.33 14.51
N GLN A 212 4.60 -3.63 15.64
CA GLN A 212 3.93 -3.99 16.90
C GLN A 212 2.47 -3.51 16.97
N ALA A 213 2.07 -2.62 16.07
CA ALA A 213 0.73 -2.06 16.03
C ALA A 213 0.00 -2.52 14.76
N HIS A 214 -1.29 -2.85 14.91
CA HIS A 214 -2.14 -3.25 13.81
C HIS A 214 -3.53 -2.63 13.95
N ASN A 215 -4.08 -2.18 12.83
CA ASN A 215 -5.46 -1.76 12.70
C ASN A 215 -6.01 -2.27 11.36
N PRO A 216 -7.13 -3.03 11.34
CA PRO A 216 -7.73 -3.55 10.10
C PRO A 216 -8.13 -2.47 9.08
N GLY A 217 -8.40 -1.24 9.54
CA GLY A 217 -8.69 -0.11 8.67
C GLY A 217 -7.53 0.25 7.72
N ALA A 218 -6.31 -0.22 8.00
CA ALA A 218 -5.14 -0.03 7.14
C ALA A 218 -4.94 -1.15 6.10
N ASP A 219 -5.71 -2.24 6.16
CA ASP A 219 -5.52 -3.40 5.29
C ASP A 219 -5.69 -3.08 3.80
N PRO A 220 -6.65 -2.24 3.35
CA PRO A 220 -6.75 -1.86 1.94
C PRO A 220 -5.50 -1.17 1.41
N LEU A 221 -4.91 -0.25 2.20
CA LEU A 221 -3.66 0.43 1.83
C LEU A 221 -2.49 -0.55 1.75
N ARG A 222 -2.36 -1.43 2.75
CA ARG A 222 -1.32 -2.48 2.78
C ARG A 222 -1.44 -3.41 1.58
N ALA A 223 -2.67 -3.85 1.26
CA ALA A 223 -2.94 -4.68 0.10
C ALA A 223 -2.58 -3.98 -1.22
N MET A 224 -2.83 -2.67 -1.34
CA MET A 224 -2.45 -1.89 -2.51
C MET A 224 -0.93 -1.87 -2.70
N LEU A 225 -0.17 -1.60 -1.63
CA LEU A 225 1.30 -1.61 -1.68
C LEU A 225 1.86 -3.01 -1.96
N MET A 226 1.25 -4.07 -1.42
CA MET A 226 1.63 -5.45 -1.76
C MET A 226 1.36 -5.77 -3.24
N ARG A 227 0.19 -5.38 -3.77
CA ARG A 227 -0.20 -5.62 -5.16
C ARG A 227 0.81 -5.05 -6.15
N PHE A 228 1.27 -3.81 -5.93
CA PHE A 228 2.23 -3.16 -6.82
C PHE A 228 3.70 -3.44 -6.46
N GLY A 229 3.95 -3.90 -5.22
CA GLY A 229 5.28 -4.17 -4.67
C GLY A 229 5.74 -5.63 -4.76
N THR A 230 4.89 -6.54 -5.24
CA THR A 230 5.24 -7.96 -5.48
C THR A 230 5.50 -8.17 -6.98
N PRO A 231 6.58 -8.84 -7.39
CA PRO A 231 6.77 -9.22 -8.79
C PRO A 231 5.61 -10.08 -9.28
N GLU A 232 5.09 -9.79 -10.47
CA GLU A 232 3.96 -10.49 -11.10
C GLU A 232 4.13 -12.03 -11.16
N GLY A 233 5.38 -12.53 -11.13
CA GLY A 233 5.71 -13.96 -11.09
C GLY A 233 5.70 -14.66 -9.73
N ALA A 234 5.65 -13.93 -8.60
CA ALA A 234 5.61 -14.56 -7.27
C ALA A 234 4.19 -15.05 -6.90
N ALA A 235 3.15 -14.36 -7.39
CA ALA A 235 1.76 -14.77 -7.19
C ALA A 235 1.42 -16.11 -7.90
N SER A 236 2.15 -16.47 -8.96
CA SER A 236 2.00 -17.74 -9.68
C SER A 236 2.75 -18.91 -9.03
N ALA A 237 3.76 -18.63 -8.18
CA ALA A 237 4.58 -19.65 -7.53
C ALA A 237 3.97 -20.21 -6.23
N GLN A 238 2.96 -19.54 -5.67
CA GLN A 238 2.24 -19.97 -4.46
C GLN A 238 0.95 -20.75 -4.73
N ALA A 239 0.58 -21.04 -5.98
CA ALA A 239 -0.48 -22.00 -6.24
C ALA A 239 0.00 -23.39 -5.80
N PRO A 240 -0.71 -24.10 -4.89
CA PRO A 240 -0.37 -25.49 -4.59
C PRO A 240 -0.43 -26.28 -5.91
N PRO A 241 0.44 -27.29 -6.13
CA PRO A 241 0.37 -28.10 -7.34
C PRO A 241 -1.00 -28.77 -7.36
N THR A 242 -1.90 -28.26 -8.19
CA THR A 242 -3.13 -28.92 -8.54
C THR A 242 -2.71 -30.22 -9.21
N SER A 243 -2.91 -31.32 -8.48
CA SER A 243 -2.74 -32.66 -9.03
C SER A 243 -3.55 -32.72 -10.34
N PRO A 244 -2.97 -33.18 -11.46
CA PRO A 244 -3.73 -33.32 -12.69
C PRO A 244 -4.96 -34.21 -12.42
N PRO A 245 -6.12 -33.92 -13.04
CA PRO A 245 -7.28 -34.78 -12.88
C PRO A 245 -6.91 -36.20 -13.31
N ALA A 246 -7.14 -37.16 -12.42
CA ALA A 246 -7.01 -38.58 -12.74
C ALA A 246 -7.80 -38.86 -14.01
N SER A 247 -7.13 -39.47 -15.00
CA SER A 247 -7.79 -39.95 -16.22
C SER A 247 -9.03 -40.77 -15.83
N PRO A 248 -10.19 -40.55 -16.46
CA PRO A 248 -11.35 -41.36 -16.18
C PRO A 248 -11.04 -42.80 -16.54
N ALA A 249 -11.14 -43.68 -15.54
CA ALA A 249 -11.04 -45.12 -15.70
C ALA A 249 -11.95 -45.56 -16.85
N ALA A 250 -11.36 -46.25 -17.83
CA ALA A 250 -12.09 -46.90 -18.89
C ALA A 250 -13.14 -47.84 -18.28
N LEU A 251 -14.41 -47.57 -18.59
CA LEU A 251 -15.51 -48.48 -18.29
C LEU A 251 -15.27 -49.84 -18.99
N PRO A 252 -15.58 -50.96 -18.33
CA PRO A 252 -15.45 -52.28 -18.93
C PRO A 252 -16.43 -52.43 -20.09
N ALA A 253 -15.92 -52.82 -21.26
CA ALA A 253 -16.73 -53.16 -22.42
C ALA A 253 -17.63 -54.36 -22.09
N GLU A 254 -18.93 -54.10 -22.17
CA GLU A 254 -20.03 -55.06 -22.08
C GLU A 254 -19.88 -56.12 -23.19
N ARG A 255 -19.89 -57.40 -22.80
CA ARG A 255 -19.87 -58.54 -23.74
C ARG A 255 -21.28 -58.72 -24.32
N PRO A 256 -21.44 -58.94 -25.64
CA PRO A 256 -22.67 -59.48 -26.18
C PRO A 256 -22.75 -60.98 -25.91
N ALA A 257 -23.92 -61.43 -25.47
CA ALA A 257 -24.27 -62.82 -25.30
C ALA A 257 -24.87 -63.42 -26.59
N ALA A 258 -24.73 -64.75 -26.66
CA ALA A 258 -25.56 -65.74 -27.34
C ALA A 258 -25.09 -66.26 -28.72
N GLY A 259 -24.91 -67.59 -28.79
CA GLY A 259 -25.16 -68.34 -30.01
C GLY A 259 -24.33 -69.60 -30.24
N ALA A 260 -24.89 -70.74 -29.82
CA ALA A 260 -24.86 -72.04 -30.51
C ALA A 260 -23.53 -72.80 -30.70
N GLY A 261 -23.58 -74.08 -30.33
CA GLY A 261 -22.44 -74.99 -30.33
C GLY A 261 -21.88 -75.35 -31.71
N ALA A 262 -20.61 -75.73 -31.70
CA ALA A 262 -20.03 -76.63 -32.68
C ALA A 262 -18.88 -77.41 -32.02
N VAL A 263 -18.94 -78.72 -32.20
CA VAL A 263 -18.04 -79.75 -31.68
C VAL A 263 -16.63 -79.55 -32.22
N GLN A 264 -15.61 -79.48 -31.36
CA GLN A 264 -14.20 -79.50 -31.78
C GLN A 264 -13.63 -80.91 -31.58
N SER A 265 -13.37 -81.60 -32.69
CA SER A 265 -12.61 -82.86 -32.74
C SER A 265 -11.12 -82.59 -32.55
N SER A 266 -10.53 -83.11 -31.46
CA SER A 266 -9.08 -83.09 -31.24
C SER A 266 -8.39 -84.23 -32.02
N PRO A 267 -7.36 -83.97 -32.84
CA PRO A 267 -6.47 -85.02 -33.34
C PRO A 267 -5.43 -85.42 -32.30
N LEU A 268 -5.27 -86.73 -32.13
CA LEU A 268 -4.32 -87.41 -31.24
C LEU A 268 -2.86 -87.24 -31.75
N PRO A 269 -1.86 -86.96 -30.89
CA PRO A 269 -0.45 -86.97 -31.30
C PRO A 269 0.11 -88.41 -31.47
N PRO A 270 1.05 -88.66 -32.40
CA PRO A 270 1.59 -89.99 -32.65
C PRO A 270 2.55 -90.46 -31.54
N ILE A 271 2.45 -91.76 -31.22
CA ILE A 271 3.28 -92.47 -30.24
C ILE A 271 4.69 -92.69 -30.83
N ALA A 272 5.71 -92.17 -30.14
CA ALA A 272 7.11 -92.43 -30.48
C ALA A 272 7.51 -93.86 -30.05
N GLY A 273 7.89 -94.70 -31.02
CA GLY A 273 8.44 -96.02 -30.77
C GLY A 273 9.89 -95.99 -30.25
N PRO A 274 10.35 -97.07 -29.58
CA PRO A 274 11.64 -97.08 -28.90
C PRO A 274 12.82 -97.26 -29.87
N ARG A 275 13.90 -96.53 -29.57
CA ARG A 275 15.21 -96.61 -30.25
C ARG A 275 15.84 -98.01 -30.08
N ARG A 276 16.35 -98.57 -31.17
CA ARG A 276 17.48 -99.51 -31.19
C ARG A 276 18.40 -99.14 -32.33
#